data_AF-A0A8I2YWD6-F1
#
_entry.id   AF-A0A8I2YWD6-F1
#
_cell.length_a   1.000
_cell.length_b   1.000
_cell.length_c   1.000
_cell.angle_alpha   90.00
_cell.angle_beta   90.00
_cell.angle_gamma   90.00
#
_symmetry.space_group_name_H-M   'P 1'
#
loop_
_entity.id
_entity.type
_entity.pdbx_description
1 polymer ?
#
loop_
_entity_poly.entity_id
_entity_poly.type
_entity_poly.pdbx_seq_one_letter_code
_entity_poly.pdbx_strand_id
1 'polypeptide(L)'
;MDTHPLVNVASQPEPGHEAESSNPQGLSKKAQKRAAKAARLHELKLERRAREKEAKKQKRRERAQAIARGELDENTSRKRWKTSADGETVIFNARVVVDLGFDELMSDKVGVSLCSCLSSVRRLCQGQEINSLTSQLAYTYSANRHAAHAFSMLFFTSLNGRTKQRLDAINDAGYKRWTRTEWWEEGYDRLWAEPSQHPEPRSEQTHPQGSLTLPVQTKRENIVYLTADSSEELLELNEGETYIIGGLCDHNRYKVSA
;
A
#
# COMPACT_ATOMS: atom_id res chain seq x y z
N MET A 1 -27.48 -82.96 -56.07
CA MET A 1 -27.44 -81.81 -56.99
C MET A 1 -27.89 -80.58 -56.21
N ASP A 2 -27.21 -80.23 -55.12
CA ASP A 2 -25.90 -79.56 -55.08
C ASP A 2 -25.94 -78.17 -55.72
N THR A 3 -25.99 -77.13 -54.89
CA THR A 3 -24.88 -76.18 -54.70
C THR A 3 -25.29 -75.05 -53.73
N HIS A 4 -24.51 -74.89 -52.66
CA HIS A 4 -24.38 -73.72 -51.78
C HIS A 4 -23.28 -72.78 -52.36
N PRO A 5 -22.91 -71.60 -51.78
CA PRO A 5 -23.63 -70.57 -50.98
C PRO A 5 -23.19 -69.10 -51.27
N LEU A 6 -23.68 -68.16 -50.43
CA LEU A 6 -23.11 -66.86 -49.98
C LEU A 6 -22.95 -65.68 -50.96
N VAL A 7 -23.69 -64.57 -50.71
CA VAL A 7 -23.10 -63.23 -50.54
C VAL A 7 -23.94 -62.39 -49.55
N ASN A 8 -23.24 -61.73 -48.64
CA ASN A 8 -23.68 -60.80 -47.61
C ASN A 8 -23.62 -59.36 -48.15
N VAL A 9 -24.69 -58.56 -48.07
CA VAL A 9 -24.62 -57.10 -48.20
C VAL A 9 -25.62 -56.43 -47.25
N ALA A 10 -25.08 -55.56 -46.41
CA ALA A 10 -25.76 -54.67 -45.48
C ALA A 10 -26.51 -53.53 -46.19
N SER A 11 -27.57 -53.00 -45.56
CA SER A 11 -27.71 -51.58 -45.16
C SER A 11 -29.18 -51.11 -45.08
N GLN A 12 -29.61 -50.84 -43.84
CA GLN A 12 -30.55 -49.83 -43.31
C GLN A 12 -31.94 -49.53 -43.91
N PRO A 13 -32.89 -49.23 -43.01
CA PRO A 13 -33.70 -48.01 -43.11
C PRO A 13 -33.56 -47.08 -41.88
N GLU A 14 -33.31 -45.80 -42.15
CA GLU A 14 -33.56 -44.62 -41.31
C GLU A 14 -35.04 -44.17 -41.42
N PRO A 15 -35.59 -43.20 -40.64
CA PRO A 15 -35.03 -42.49 -39.48
C PRO A 15 -35.95 -42.48 -38.24
N GLY A 16 -35.35 -42.57 -37.05
CA GLY A 16 -35.97 -42.23 -35.77
C GLY A 16 -35.68 -40.77 -35.42
N HIS A 17 -36.74 -40.01 -35.16
CA HIS A 17 -36.70 -38.59 -34.83
C HIS A 17 -36.33 -38.39 -33.36
N GLU A 18 -35.07 -38.05 -33.05
CA GLU A 18 -34.70 -37.48 -31.75
C GLU A 18 -33.92 -36.18 -31.96
N ALA A 19 -34.57 -35.07 -31.63
CA ALA A 19 -34.00 -33.74 -31.63
C ALA A 19 -33.10 -33.55 -30.41
N GLU A 20 -31.80 -33.85 -30.54
CA GLU A 20 -30.79 -33.38 -29.59
C GLU A 20 -30.57 -31.87 -29.75
N SER A 21 -30.99 -31.11 -28.75
CA SER A 21 -30.65 -29.70 -28.62
C SER A 21 -29.16 -29.54 -28.29
N SER A 22 -28.35 -29.28 -29.32
CA SER A 22 -26.93 -28.95 -29.18
C SER A 22 -26.77 -27.54 -28.59
N ASN A 23 -26.31 -27.47 -27.33
CA ASN A 23 -25.92 -26.22 -26.69
C ASN A 23 -24.42 -25.97 -26.94
N PRO A 24 -23.99 -24.92 -27.67
CA PRO A 24 -22.64 -24.83 -28.23
C PRO A 24 -21.54 -24.38 -27.25
N GLN A 25 -21.76 -24.42 -25.94
CA GLN A 25 -20.75 -24.01 -24.95
C GLN A 25 -20.70 -24.98 -23.77
N GLY A 26 -19.64 -25.80 -23.72
CA GLY A 26 -19.34 -26.82 -22.70
C GLY A 26 -19.03 -26.30 -21.29
N LEU A 27 -19.72 -25.24 -20.84
CA LEU A 27 -19.65 -24.74 -19.48
C LEU A 27 -20.83 -25.27 -18.66
N SER A 28 -20.56 -25.89 -17.52
CA SER A 28 -21.60 -26.32 -16.56
C SER A 28 -22.57 -25.18 -16.25
N LYS A 29 -23.87 -25.48 -16.07
CA LYS A 29 -24.90 -24.49 -15.68
C LYS A 29 -24.48 -23.63 -14.47
N LYS A 30 -23.69 -24.17 -13.54
CA LYS A 30 -23.10 -23.43 -12.40
C LYS A 30 -22.00 -22.45 -12.81
N ALA A 31 -21.16 -22.81 -13.79
CA ALA A 31 -20.11 -21.96 -14.33
C ALA A 31 -20.71 -20.77 -15.10
N GLN A 32 -21.74 -21.02 -15.91
CA GLN A 32 -22.48 -19.97 -16.62
C GLN A 32 -23.14 -18.98 -15.64
N LYS A 33 -23.78 -19.48 -14.58
CA LYS A 33 -24.38 -18.63 -13.53
C LYS A 33 -23.33 -17.80 -12.78
N ARG A 34 -22.14 -18.34 -12.53
CA ARG A 34 -21.02 -17.59 -11.92
C ARG A 34 -20.49 -16.50 -12.85
N ALA A 35 -20.32 -16.80 -14.14
CA ALA A 35 -19.88 -15.84 -15.14
C ALA A 35 -20.89 -14.67 -15.28
N ALA A 36 -22.18 -14.99 -15.36
CA ALA A 36 -23.25 -13.97 -15.41
C ALA A 36 -23.28 -13.09 -14.14
N LYS A 37 -23.11 -13.68 -12.96
CA LYS A 37 -23.01 -12.92 -11.70
C LYS A 37 -21.78 -12.01 -11.66
N ALA A 38 -20.63 -12.49 -12.15
CA ALA A 38 -19.40 -11.72 -12.23
C ALA A 38 -19.53 -10.55 -13.21
N ALA A 39 -20.14 -10.77 -14.39
CA ALA A 39 -20.41 -9.74 -15.38
C ALA A 39 -21.32 -8.63 -14.82
N ARG A 40 -22.43 -9.01 -14.16
CA ARG A 40 -23.33 -8.05 -13.51
C ARG A 40 -22.62 -7.24 -12.41
N LEU A 41 -21.78 -7.88 -11.60
CA LEU A 41 -21.02 -7.18 -10.57
C LEU A 41 -19.98 -6.23 -11.16
N HIS A 42 -19.35 -6.60 -12.28
CA HIS A 42 -18.42 -5.75 -13.02
C HIS A 42 -19.12 -4.50 -13.57
N GLU A 43 -20.28 -4.69 -14.18
CA GLU A 43 -21.12 -3.60 -14.68
C GLU A 43 -21.55 -2.64 -13.57
N LEU A 44 -22.06 -3.17 -12.45
CA LEU A 44 -22.40 -2.35 -11.27
C LEU A 44 -21.20 -1.61 -10.69
N LYS A 45 -20.00 -2.21 -10.69
CA LYS A 45 -18.77 -1.54 -10.26
C LYS A 45 -18.39 -0.40 -11.22
N LEU A 46 -18.53 -0.60 -12.53
CA LEU A 46 -18.27 0.44 -13.53
C LEU A 46 -19.26 1.58 -13.38
N GLU A 47 -20.55 1.28 -13.21
CA GLU A 47 -21.60 2.27 -12.99
C GLU A 47 -21.35 3.06 -11.70
N ARG A 48 -21.03 2.37 -10.59
CA ARG A 48 -20.67 3.03 -9.32
C ARG A 48 -19.46 3.95 -9.48
N ARG A 49 -18.40 3.50 -10.17
CA ARG A 49 -17.21 4.33 -10.44
C ARG A 49 -17.55 5.54 -11.31
N ALA A 50 -18.42 5.39 -12.31
CA ALA A 50 -18.89 6.48 -13.14
C ALA A 50 -19.66 7.52 -12.31
N ARG A 51 -20.59 7.06 -11.46
CA ARG A 51 -21.36 7.91 -10.54
C ARG A 51 -20.48 8.65 -9.54
N GLU A 52 -19.50 7.96 -8.94
CA GLU A 52 -18.52 8.58 -8.03
C GLU A 52 -17.66 9.63 -8.76
N LYS A 53 -17.24 9.36 -10.00
CA LYS A 53 -16.48 10.31 -10.83
C LYS A 53 -17.32 11.55 -11.20
N GLU A 54 -18.58 11.35 -11.54
CA GLU A 54 -19.51 12.44 -11.86
C GLU A 54 -19.84 13.28 -10.63
N ALA A 55 -20.16 12.65 -9.48
CA ALA A 55 -20.38 13.35 -8.22
C ALA A 55 -19.15 14.18 -7.80
N LYS A 56 -17.94 13.63 -7.97
CA LYS A 56 -16.69 14.36 -7.72
C LYS A 56 -16.51 15.55 -8.68
N LYS A 57 -16.88 15.38 -9.95
CA LYS A 57 -16.84 16.46 -10.96
C LYS A 57 -17.87 17.55 -10.66
N GLN A 58 -19.08 17.18 -10.24
CA GLN A 58 -20.14 18.09 -9.83
C GLN A 58 -19.72 18.89 -8.59
N LYS A 59 -19.27 18.22 -7.52
CA LYS A 59 -18.77 18.87 -6.32
C LYS A 59 -17.60 19.82 -6.61
N ARG A 60 -16.73 19.48 -7.57
CA ARG A 60 -15.65 20.37 -8.04
C ARG A 60 -16.19 21.61 -8.76
N ARG A 61 -17.24 21.47 -9.58
CA ARG A 61 -17.89 22.59 -10.29
C ARG A 61 -18.64 23.51 -9.33
N GLU A 62 -19.46 22.95 -8.44
CA GLU A 62 -20.17 23.71 -7.41
C GLU A 62 -19.19 24.51 -6.55
N ARG A 63 -18.07 23.89 -6.18
CA ARG A 63 -17.02 24.58 -5.44
C ARG A 63 -16.32 25.68 -6.25
N ALA A 64 -16.02 25.44 -7.53
CA ALA A 64 -15.46 26.48 -8.38
C ALA A 64 -16.43 27.67 -8.55
N GLN A 65 -17.73 27.41 -8.63
CA GLN A 65 -18.76 28.45 -8.66
C GLN A 65 -18.84 29.21 -7.33
N ALA A 66 -18.81 28.53 -6.19
CA ALA A 66 -18.80 29.17 -4.87
C ALA A 66 -17.54 30.04 -4.65
N ILE A 67 -16.37 29.62 -5.17
CA ILE A 67 -15.16 30.44 -5.18
C ILE A 67 -15.34 31.66 -6.09
N ALA A 68 -15.87 31.48 -7.30
CA ALA A 68 -16.13 32.59 -8.23
C ALA A 68 -17.16 33.60 -7.70
N ARG A 69 -18.11 33.16 -6.86
CA ARG A 69 -19.07 34.01 -6.15
C ARG A 69 -18.52 34.67 -4.88
N GLY A 70 -17.29 34.34 -4.47
CA GLY A 70 -16.69 34.86 -3.24
C GLY A 70 -17.28 34.28 -1.94
N GLU A 71 -18.12 33.25 -2.03
CA GLU A 71 -18.73 32.56 -0.87
C GLU A 71 -17.72 31.63 -0.15
N LEU A 72 -16.68 31.23 -0.87
CA LEU A 72 -15.58 30.41 -0.35
C LEU A 72 -14.25 30.98 -0.80
N ASP A 73 -13.31 31.16 0.13
CA ASP A 73 -11.92 31.45 -0.21
C ASP A 73 -11.31 30.24 -0.95
N GLU A 74 -10.58 30.49 -2.03
CA GLU A 74 -9.92 29.47 -2.87
C GLU A 74 -9.06 28.50 -2.03
N ASN A 75 -8.48 29.04 -0.95
CA ASN A 75 -7.56 28.34 -0.05
C ASN A 75 -8.26 27.43 1.00
N THR A 76 -9.59 27.49 1.16
CA THR A 76 -10.30 26.80 2.28
C THR A 76 -10.34 25.27 2.21
N SER A 77 -10.16 24.61 1.06
CA SER A 77 -10.25 23.12 1.03
C SER A 77 -8.94 22.38 1.12
N ARG A 78 -7.82 23.05 0.88
CA ARG A 78 -6.57 22.41 1.25
C ARG A 78 -6.59 22.63 2.75
N LYS A 79 -6.65 21.56 3.53
CA LYS A 79 -6.07 21.61 4.87
C LYS A 79 -4.62 21.98 4.62
N ARG A 80 -4.37 23.28 4.41
CA ARG A 80 -3.04 23.84 4.26
C ARG A 80 -2.44 23.48 5.59
N TRP A 81 -1.43 22.61 5.56
CA TRP A 81 -0.60 22.41 6.73
C TRP A 81 -0.26 23.82 7.19
N LYS A 82 -0.69 24.15 8.41
CA LYS A 82 -0.39 25.44 9.00
C LYS A 82 1.13 25.42 9.19
N THR A 83 1.86 25.91 8.20
CA THR A 83 3.20 26.41 8.45
C THR A 83 3.08 27.45 9.55
N SER A 84 4.10 27.54 10.41
CA SER A 84 4.21 28.58 11.43
C SER A 84 3.79 29.94 10.85
N ALA A 85 3.14 30.79 11.65
CA ALA A 85 2.66 32.10 11.21
C ALA A 85 3.76 32.93 10.51
N ASP A 86 5.02 32.69 10.88
CA ASP A 86 6.21 33.38 10.38
C ASP A 86 6.93 32.65 9.22
N GLY A 87 6.41 31.50 8.77
CA GLY A 87 6.98 30.72 7.67
C GLY A 87 8.27 29.95 7.99
N GLU A 88 8.82 30.13 9.19
CA GLU A 88 10.03 29.42 9.63
C GLU A 88 9.66 28.09 10.32
N THR A 89 10.25 27.00 9.84
CA THR A 89 10.14 25.67 10.45
C THR A 89 11.26 25.52 11.48
N VAL A 90 10.90 25.32 12.74
CA VAL A 90 11.85 25.03 13.81
C VAL A 90 12.20 23.54 13.75
N ILE A 91 13.48 23.21 13.81
CA ILE A 91 13.91 21.81 13.91
C ILE A 91 13.86 21.40 15.38
N PHE A 92 12.95 20.47 15.69
CA PHE A 92 12.91 19.80 16.98
C PHE A 92 13.98 18.71 16.99
N ASN A 93 14.91 18.78 17.93
CA ASN A 93 16.12 17.95 17.94
C ASN A 93 15.86 16.51 18.45
N ALA A 94 14.80 15.87 17.96
CA ALA A 94 14.50 14.46 18.18
C ALA A 94 14.33 13.74 16.84
N ARG A 95 14.39 12.41 16.85
CA ARG A 95 14.29 11.57 15.64
C ARG A 95 13.08 10.65 15.73
N VAL A 96 12.53 10.29 14.58
CA VAL A 96 11.48 9.27 14.47
C VAL A 96 11.97 8.12 13.61
N VAL A 97 11.74 6.90 14.05
CA VAL A 97 11.98 5.66 13.32
C VAL A 97 10.63 5.02 13.01
N VAL A 98 10.43 4.60 11.76
CA VAL A 98 9.34 3.74 11.35
C VAL A 98 9.91 2.35 11.11
N ASP A 99 9.58 1.41 11.99
CA ASP A 99 10.03 0.02 11.92
C ASP A 99 9.19 -0.76 10.90
N LEU A 100 9.76 -1.06 9.73
CA LEU A 100 9.07 -1.78 8.65
C LEU A 100 9.22 -3.31 8.75
N GLY A 101 9.66 -3.83 9.91
CA GLY A 101 9.94 -5.25 10.14
C GLY A 101 8.72 -6.18 10.13
N PHE A 102 7.53 -5.65 9.83
CA PHE A 102 6.26 -6.37 9.87
C PHE A 102 5.67 -6.68 8.48
N ASP A 103 6.50 -6.69 7.42
CA ASP A 103 6.04 -6.94 6.05
C ASP A 103 5.18 -8.19 5.98
N GLU A 104 5.64 -9.31 6.54
CA GLU A 104 4.96 -10.62 6.53
C GLU A 104 3.63 -10.65 7.30
N LEU A 105 3.40 -9.72 8.24
CA LEU A 105 2.15 -9.64 9.02
C LEU A 105 1.03 -8.91 8.27
N MET A 106 1.36 -8.16 7.23
CA MET A 106 0.38 -7.49 6.39
C MET A 106 -0.21 -8.46 5.37
N SER A 107 -1.52 -8.61 5.40
CA SER A 107 -2.25 -9.54 4.55
C SER A 107 -2.33 -9.03 3.10
N ASP A 108 -2.19 -9.97 2.16
CA ASP A 108 -2.58 -9.74 0.76
C ASP A 108 -4.11 -9.73 0.55
N LYS A 109 -4.89 -9.99 1.61
CA LYS A 109 -6.33 -10.28 1.52
C LYS A 109 -7.13 -9.11 0.91
N VAL A 110 -7.32 -9.20 -0.39
CA VAL A 110 -8.66 -9.13 -0.98
C VAL A 110 -9.46 -10.19 -0.24
N GLY A 111 -10.39 -9.80 0.63
CA GLY A 111 -11.38 -10.74 1.16
C GLY A 111 -11.92 -11.54 -0.02
N VAL A 112 -11.86 -12.86 0.07
CA VAL A 112 -12.24 -13.78 -1.00
C VAL A 112 -13.72 -13.59 -1.29
N SER A 113 -14.02 -12.62 -2.14
CA SER A 113 -15.29 -12.46 -2.83
C SER A 113 -14.93 -12.44 -4.30
N LEU A 114 -14.86 -13.66 -4.86
CA LEU A 114 -14.98 -13.93 -6.30
C LEU A 114 -14.27 -12.93 -7.24
N CYS A 115 -12.94 -13.00 -7.33
CA CYS A 115 -12.30 -12.69 -8.60
C CYS A 115 -11.35 -13.81 -9.00
N SER A 116 -11.95 -14.86 -9.54
CA SER A 116 -11.30 -15.71 -10.54
C SER A 116 -11.41 -14.97 -11.87
N CYS A 117 -10.58 -13.93 -12.03
CA CYS A 117 -10.49 -13.17 -13.27
C CYS A 117 -9.02 -12.96 -13.61
N LEU A 118 -8.53 -13.80 -14.53
CA LEU A 118 -7.40 -13.61 -15.43
C LEU A 118 -5.98 -13.59 -14.82
N SER A 119 -5.20 -14.56 -15.30
CA SER A 119 -3.74 -14.69 -15.20
C SER A 119 -2.94 -13.48 -15.71
N SER A 120 -3.59 -12.40 -16.15
CA SER A 120 -2.97 -11.13 -16.55
C SER A 120 -3.10 -10.01 -15.50
N VAL A 121 -3.80 -10.24 -14.38
CA VAL A 121 -3.91 -9.30 -13.24
C VAL A 121 -3.05 -9.78 -12.05
N ARG A 122 -2.00 -10.58 -12.29
CA ARG A 122 -1.05 -10.96 -11.24
C ARG A 122 -0.19 -9.79 -10.75
N ARG A 123 -0.25 -8.62 -11.42
CA ARG A 123 0.68 -7.50 -11.23
C ARG A 123 0.17 -6.35 -10.34
N LEU A 124 -1.05 -6.41 -9.80
CA LEU A 124 -1.67 -5.27 -9.09
C LEU A 124 -2.49 -5.64 -7.85
N CYS A 125 -2.20 -6.79 -7.25
CA CYS A 125 -2.77 -7.23 -5.97
C CYS A 125 -1.71 -7.28 -4.87
N GLN A 126 -0.81 -6.28 -4.79
CA GLN A 126 -0.08 -6.06 -3.54
C GLN A 126 -1.11 -5.65 -2.48
N GLY A 127 -1.07 -6.30 -1.30
CA GLY A 127 -2.08 -6.20 -0.25
C GLY A 127 -2.55 -4.77 0.02
N GLN A 128 -3.86 -4.59 0.26
CA GLN A 128 -4.44 -3.29 0.60
C GLN A 128 -3.67 -2.61 1.75
N GLU A 129 -3.11 -3.40 2.66
CA GLU A 129 -2.34 -2.95 3.81
C GLU A 129 -0.97 -2.40 3.42
N ILE A 130 -0.24 -3.04 2.49
CA ILE A 130 1.03 -2.52 1.95
C ILE A 130 0.80 -1.20 1.20
N ASN A 131 -0.29 -1.11 0.44
CA ASN A 131 -0.67 0.14 -0.24
C ASN A 131 -1.02 1.25 0.76
N SER A 132 -1.73 0.89 1.82
CA SER A 132 -2.04 1.82 2.91
C SER A 132 -0.76 2.29 3.61
N LEU A 133 0.12 1.36 3.98
CA LEU A 133 1.38 1.67 4.66
C LEU A 133 2.24 2.60 3.81
N THR A 134 2.50 2.27 2.54
CA THR A 134 3.31 3.14 1.65
C THR A 134 2.71 4.54 1.47
N SER A 135 1.38 4.67 1.48
CA SER A 135 0.70 5.97 1.50
C SER A 135 0.91 6.71 2.82
N GLN A 136 0.88 6.00 3.95
CA GLN A 136 1.17 6.56 5.27
C GLN A 136 2.63 7.02 5.38
N LEU A 137 3.62 6.29 4.84
CA LEU A 137 5.03 6.73 4.84
C LEU A 137 5.20 8.07 4.09
N ALA A 138 4.56 8.20 2.93
CA ALA A 138 4.54 9.45 2.17
C ALA A 138 3.83 10.59 2.91
N TYR A 139 2.74 10.27 3.62
CA TYR A 139 2.07 11.22 4.47
C TYR A 139 2.96 11.67 5.64
N THR A 140 3.63 10.75 6.34
CA THR A 140 4.56 11.03 7.44
C THR A 140 5.70 11.95 6.98
N TYR A 141 6.33 11.65 5.85
CA TYR A 141 7.35 12.52 5.25
C TYR A 141 6.82 13.93 5.00
N SER A 142 5.66 14.03 4.32
CA SER A 142 5.05 15.30 4.00
C SER A 142 4.66 16.08 5.26
N ALA A 143 4.09 15.42 6.26
CA ALA A 143 3.68 16.02 7.52
C ALA A 143 4.90 16.58 8.27
N ASN A 144 6.00 15.85 8.35
CA ASN A 144 7.22 16.34 9.01
C ASN A 144 7.80 17.57 8.31
N ARG A 145 7.86 17.58 6.97
CA ARG A 145 8.37 18.76 6.23
C ARG A 145 7.53 20.01 6.36
N HIS A 146 6.23 19.86 6.66
CA HIS A 146 5.30 20.96 6.77
C HIS A 146 4.91 21.27 8.23
N ALA A 147 5.56 20.62 9.19
CA ALA A 147 5.36 20.88 10.60
C ALA A 147 5.98 22.23 11.00
N ALA A 148 5.35 22.91 11.97
CA ALA A 148 5.94 24.08 12.61
C ALA A 148 7.22 23.70 13.39
N HIS A 149 7.17 22.56 14.08
CA HIS A 149 8.30 21.93 14.77
C HIS A 149 8.53 20.56 14.15
N ALA A 150 9.55 20.45 13.29
CA ALA A 150 9.83 19.24 12.54
C ALA A 150 10.93 18.42 13.21
N PHE A 151 10.73 17.11 13.38
CA PHE A 151 11.78 16.19 13.86
C PHE A 151 13.02 16.28 12.98
N SER A 152 14.21 16.25 13.55
CA SER A 152 15.47 16.46 12.81
C SER A 152 15.66 15.46 11.66
N MET A 153 15.30 14.19 11.88
CA MET A 153 15.41 13.10 10.90
C MET A 153 14.28 12.07 11.03
N LEU A 154 13.90 11.48 9.90
CA LEU A 154 13.08 10.26 9.85
C LEU A 154 13.92 9.07 9.42
N PHE A 155 13.78 7.93 10.08
CA PHE A 155 14.40 6.67 9.70
C PHE A 155 13.31 5.68 9.32
N PHE A 156 13.53 4.93 8.24
CA PHE A 156 12.69 3.83 7.82
C PHE A 156 13.56 2.58 7.82
N THR A 157 13.42 1.75 8.84
CA THR A 157 14.31 0.61 9.08
C THR A 157 13.63 -0.69 8.70
N SER A 158 14.40 -1.77 8.60
CA SER A 158 13.90 -3.10 8.26
C SER A 158 13.20 -3.14 6.88
N LEU A 159 13.59 -2.26 5.95
CA LEU A 159 12.94 -2.15 4.63
C LEU A 159 13.26 -3.38 3.76
N ASN A 160 12.26 -4.24 3.56
CA ASN A 160 12.40 -5.42 2.72
C ASN A 160 11.05 -5.80 2.07
N GLY A 161 11.00 -6.99 1.47
CA GLY A 161 9.76 -7.65 1.08
C GLY A 161 8.87 -6.86 0.11
N ARG A 162 7.56 -6.95 0.33
CA ARG A 162 6.54 -6.35 -0.53
C ARG A 162 6.52 -4.82 -0.42
N THR A 163 6.80 -4.28 0.76
CA THR A 163 6.88 -2.84 1.02
C THR A 163 7.98 -2.20 0.18
N LYS A 164 9.18 -2.79 0.15
CA LYS A 164 10.29 -2.32 -0.69
C LYS A 164 9.96 -2.36 -2.18
N GLN A 165 9.44 -3.49 -2.65
CA GLN A 165 9.02 -3.65 -4.05
C GLN A 165 7.98 -2.60 -4.45
N ARG A 166 7.02 -2.29 -3.57
CA ARG A 166 6.02 -1.25 -3.81
C ARG A 166 6.66 0.13 -3.91
N LEU A 167 7.53 0.49 -2.97
CA LEU A 167 8.21 1.78 -2.93
C LEU A 167 9.10 2.01 -4.15
N ASP A 168 9.87 1.00 -4.57
CA ASP A 168 10.69 1.06 -5.79
C ASP A 168 9.81 1.26 -7.05
N ALA A 169 8.63 0.63 -7.09
CA ALA A 169 7.70 0.76 -8.23
C ALA A 169 6.91 2.08 -8.26
N ILE A 170 6.80 2.82 -7.16
CA ILE A 170 6.05 4.11 -7.12
C ILE A 170 6.97 5.25 -7.52
N ASN A 171 6.52 6.05 -8.49
CA ASN A 171 7.12 7.36 -8.80
C ASN A 171 8.64 7.28 -9.03
N ASP A 172 9.08 6.23 -9.74
CA ASP A 172 10.48 5.96 -10.03
C ASP A 172 11.36 6.01 -8.76
N ALA A 173 11.02 5.12 -7.81
CA ALA A 173 11.63 5.06 -6.48
C ALA A 173 11.75 6.43 -5.79
N GLY A 174 10.71 7.27 -5.87
CA GLY A 174 10.79 8.69 -5.49
C GLY A 174 11.16 8.95 -4.03
N TYR A 175 10.96 7.96 -3.16
CA TYR A 175 11.36 8.00 -1.75
C TYR A 175 12.88 8.15 -1.56
N LYS A 176 13.70 7.69 -2.52
CA LYS A 176 15.16 7.83 -2.49
C LYS A 176 15.63 9.28 -2.63
N ARG A 177 14.77 10.18 -3.11
CA ARG A 177 15.05 11.61 -3.27
C ARG A 177 14.56 12.46 -2.09
N TRP A 178 13.96 11.83 -1.07
CA TRP A 178 13.48 12.55 0.10
C TRP A 178 14.64 13.00 0.97
N THR A 179 14.63 14.29 1.32
CA THR A 179 15.61 14.88 2.25
C THR A 179 15.22 14.60 3.70
N ARG A 180 16.21 14.55 4.62
CA ARG A 180 15.99 14.26 6.05
C ARG A 180 15.31 12.91 6.31
N THR A 181 15.58 11.94 5.44
CA THR A 181 15.13 10.57 5.58
C THR A 181 16.27 9.60 5.35
N GLU A 182 16.36 8.57 6.18
CA GLU A 182 17.26 7.43 5.99
C GLU A 182 16.43 6.16 5.77
N TRP A 183 16.88 5.29 4.87
CA TRP A 183 16.20 4.04 4.53
C TRP A 183 17.17 2.87 4.68
N TRP A 184 16.92 2.00 5.65
CA TRP A 184 17.81 0.89 5.98
C TRP A 184 17.13 -0.45 5.68
N GLU A 185 17.89 -1.39 5.11
CA GLU A 185 17.44 -2.78 5.02
C GLU A 185 17.62 -3.48 6.38
N GLU A 186 18.56 -3.00 7.19
CA GLU A 186 18.83 -3.45 8.56
C GLU A 186 17.82 -2.90 9.57
N GLY A 187 17.73 -3.58 10.73
CA GLY A 187 16.89 -3.17 11.84
C GLY A 187 17.36 -1.90 12.55
N TYR A 188 16.46 -1.34 13.36
CA TYR A 188 16.73 -0.12 14.14
C TYR A 188 17.79 -0.34 15.23
N ASP A 189 18.16 -1.58 15.56
CA ASP A 189 19.25 -1.90 16.49
C ASP A 189 20.59 -1.27 16.11
N ARG A 190 20.79 -0.98 14.82
CA ARG A 190 21.96 -0.25 14.32
C ARG A 190 22.14 1.13 14.96
N LEU A 191 21.06 1.73 15.50
CA LEU A 191 21.14 3.01 16.20
C LEU A 191 22.03 2.96 17.44
N TRP A 192 22.18 1.79 18.09
CA TRP A 192 23.04 1.63 19.28
C TRP A 192 24.03 0.48 19.17
N ALA A 193 24.05 -0.24 18.05
CA ALA A 193 25.04 -1.27 17.81
C ALA A 193 26.44 -0.64 17.76
N GLU A 194 27.41 -1.27 18.42
CA GLU A 194 28.81 -0.91 18.30
C GLU A 194 29.27 -1.13 16.85
N PRO A 195 30.05 -0.21 16.25
CA PRO A 195 30.65 -0.45 14.95
C PRO A 195 31.52 -1.71 15.04
N SER A 196 31.10 -2.80 14.41
CA SER A 196 31.95 -3.98 14.24
C SER A 196 33.24 -3.54 13.55
N GLN A 197 34.40 -3.99 14.05
CA GLN A 197 35.76 -3.55 13.67
C GLN A 197 36.18 -3.82 12.20
N HIS A 198 35.25 -4.06 11.30
CA HIS A 198 35.48 -4.16 9.86
C HIS A 198 34.80 -2.99 9.14
N PRO A 199 35.56 -1.95 8.76
CA PRO A 199 35.03 -0.90 7.90
C PRO A 199 34.97 -1.43 6.47
N GLU A 200 33.79 -1.86 6.02
CA GLU A 200 33.50 -1.87 4.59
C GLU A 200 33.44 -0.40 4.12
N PRO A 201 34.18 0.00 3.08
CA PRO A 201 34.16 1.37 2.60
C PRO A 201 32.85 1.59 1.83
N ARG A 202 31.80 2.07 2.51
CA ARG A 202 30.55 2.44 1.85
C ARG A 202 30.56 3.93 1.52
N SER A 203 30.51 4.18 0.21
CA SER A 203 30.44 5.46 -0.51
C SER A 203 29.94 6.65 0.32
N GLU A 204 30.76 7.70 0.35
CA GLU A 204 30.38 9.06 0.72
C GLU A 204 29.12 9.48 -0.06
N GLN A 205 27.96 9.40 0.59
CA GLN A 205 26.79 10.13 0.14
C GLN A 205 27.00 11.57 0.61
N THR A 206 27.33 12.43 -0.34
CA THR A 206 27.53 13.86 -0.15
C THR A 206 26.23 14.52 0.29
N HIS A 207 26.07 14.71 1.60
CA HIS A 207 25.04 15.60 2.13
C HIS A 207 25.50 17.06 1.96
N PRO A 208 24.69 17.96 1.37
CA PRO A 208 25.06 19.37 1.23
C PRO A 208 25.23 20.03 2.61
N GLN A 209 26.31 20.79 2.72
CA GLN A 209 26.80 21.46 3.93
C GLN A 209 25.75 22.41 4.52
N GLY A 210 25.45 22.26 5.82
CA GLY A 210 24.61 23.18 6.60
C GLY A 210 23.62 22.51 7.57
N SER A 211 23.47 21.18 7.52
CA SER A 211 22.54 20.47 8.41
C SER A 211 23.18 20.16 9.76
N LEU A 212 22.47 20.43 10.85
CA LEU A 212 22.75 19.92 12.20
C LEU A 212 22.71 18.37 12.14
N THR A 213 23.83 17.73 11.78
CA THR A 213 23.91 16.27 11.69
C THR A 213 24.17 15.72 13.08
N LEU A 214 23.10 15.34 13.79
CA LEU A 214 23.25 14.41 14.91
C LEU A 214 23.93 13.13 14.38
N PRO A 215 24.82 12.50 15.17
CA PRO A 215 25.34 11.20 14.82
C PRO A 215 24.18 10.22 14.63
N VAL A 216 24.33 9.34 13.63
CA VAL A 216 23.38 8.24 13.39
C VAL A 216 23.27 7.34 14.63
N GLN A 217 24.36 7.22 15.39
CA GLN A 217 24.41 6.42 16.60
C GLN A 217 23.89 7.20 17.82
N THR A 218 23.21 6.51 18.72
CA THR A 218 22.66 7.04 19.97
C THR A 218 22.71 5.97 21.05
N LYS A 219 22.67 6.40 22.31
CA LYS A 219 22.58 5.46 23.43
C LYS A 219 21.21 4.80 23.43
N ARG A 220 21.18 3.52 23.79
CA ARG A 220 19.94 2.73 23.90
C ARG A 220 18.94 3.33 24.88
N GLU A 221 19.41 4.01 25.93
CA GLU A 221 18.57 4.69 26.94
C GLU A 221 17.74 5.86 26.37
N ASN A 222 18.14 6.43 25.23
CA ASN A 222 17.43 7.54 24.57
C ASN A 222 16.41 7.06 23.52
N ILE A 223 16.09 5.76 23.49
CA ILE A 223 15.24 5.15 22.48
C ILE A 223 13.94 4.68 23.12
N VAL A 224 12.82 5.14 22.58
CA VAL A 224 11.48 4.88 23.09
C VAL A 224 10.65 4.22 22.00
N TYR A 225 10.18 2.99 22.22
CA TYR A 225 9.27 2.32 21.29
C TYR A 225 7.82 2.65 21.66
N LEU A 226 7.11 3.35 20.76
CA LEU A 226 5.73 3.75 20.95
C LEU A 226 4.79 2.58 20.62
N THR A 227 4.11 2.06 21.64
CA THR A 227 3.09 1.02 21.50
C THR A 227 1.88 1.31 22.37
N ALA A 228 0.69 0.98 21.88
CA ALA A 228 -0.56 1.15 22.61
C ALA A 228 -0.71 0.14 23.77
N ASP A 229 0.07 -0.94 23.76
CA ASP A 229 0.05 -1.99 24.78
C ASP A 229 1.08 -1.71 25.92
N SER A 230 1.71 -0.53 25.94
CA SER A 230 2.63 -0.12 27.01
C SER A 230 1.89 0.16 28.30
N SER A 231 2.49 -0.19 29.45
CA SER A 231 2.01 0.24 30.78
C SER A 231 2.37 1.68 31.12
N GLU A 232 3.31 2.27 30.39
CA GLU A 232 3.83 3.61 30.62
C GLU A 232 3.16 4.62 29.69
N GLU A 233 2.82 5.79 30.23
CA GLU A 233 2.26 6.92 29.49
C GLU A 233 3.34 7.94 29.15
N LEU A 234 3.47 8.27 27.86
CA LEU A 234 4.40 9.31 27.40
C LEU A 234 3.73 10.67 27.48
N LEU A 235 4.19 11.53 28.39
CA LEU A 235 3.61 12.86 28.61
C LEU A 235 4.17 13.92 27.67
N GLU A 236 5.47 13.86 27.38
CA GLU A 236 6.19 14.86 26.59
C GLU A 236 7.20 14.19 25.66
N LEU A 237 7.59 14.92 24.60
CA LEU A 237 8.69 14.52 23.72
C LEU A 237 9.92 15.36 24.07
N ASN A 238 11.06 14.70 24.23
CA ASN A 238 12.33 15.31 24.57
C ASN A 238 13.27 15.37 23.36
N GLU A 239 14.07 16.42 23.32
CA GLU A 239 15.21 16.48 22.40
C GLU A 239 16.29 15.47 22.78
N GLY A 240 17.06 15.01 21.80
CA GLY A 240 18.07 13.97 21.96
C GLY A 240 17.51 12.54 21.93
N GLU A 241 16.19 12.37 22.08
CA GLU A 241 15.52 11.08 22.04
C GLU A 241 15.19 10.62 20.61
N THR A 242 14.93 9.32 20.47
CA THR A 242 14.54 8.67 19.22
C THR A 242 13.32 7.79 19.46
N TYR A 243 12.23 8.14 18.80
CA TYR A 243 10.93 7.48 18.96
C TYR A 243 10.68 6.49 17.83
N ILE A 244 10.38 5.23 18.16
CA ILE A 244 10.09 4.18 17.20
C ILE A 244 8.58 3.99 17.10
N ILE A 245 8.07 3.89 15.87
CA ILE A 245 6.69 3.57 15.55
C ILE A 245 6.68 2.28 14.72
N GLY A 246 5.84 1.31 15.08
CA GLY A 246 5.62 0.11 14.26
C GLY A 246 4.97 0.47 12.92
N GLY A 247 5.67 0.21 11.82
CA GLY A 247 5.20 0.41 10.45
C GLY A 247 4.25 -0.70 9.99
N LEU A 248 3.11 -0.84 10.68
CA LEU A 248 2.18 -1.95 10.50
C LEU A 248 0.75 -1.46 10.26
N CYS A 249 0.13 -1.95 9.19
CA CYS A 249 -1.30 -1.80 8.92
C CYS A 249 -2.01 -3.14 9.22
N ASP A 250 -2.48 -3.35 10.44
CA ASP A 250 -3.03 -4.65 10.85
C ASP A 250 -4.53 -4.66 11.18
N HIS A 251 -5.21 -3.51 11.20
CA HIS A 251 -6.59 -3.41 11.67
C HIS A 251 -6.78 -4.00 13.09
N ASN A 252 -5.79 -3.83 13.96
CA ASN A 252 -5.80 -4.28 15.35
C ASN A 252 -5.95 -5.81 15.51
N ARG A 253 -5.37 -6.58 14.58
CA ARG A 253 -5.35 -8.04 14.60
C ARG A 253 -4.26 -8.59 15.52
N TYR A 254 -3.14 -7.88 15.65
CA TYR A 254 -1.98 -8.33 16.42
C TYR A 254 -1.86 -7.56 17.72
N LYS A 255 -2.84 -7.75 18.61
CA LYS A 255 -2.76 -7.24 19.98
C LYS A 255 -1.79 -8.08 20.79
N VAL A 256 -0.86 -7.44 21.49
CA VAL A 256 -0.09 -8.13 22.52
C VAL A 256 -1.05 -8.33 23.69
N SER A 257 -1.31 -9.59 24.05
CA SER A 257 -2.14 -9.86 25.23
C SER A 257 -1.32 -9.45 26.45
N ALA A 258 -1.87 -8.53 27.26
CA ALA A 258 -1.31 -8.12 28.54
C ALA A 258 -1.35 -9.26 29.58
#